data_AF-A0A229RPT0-F1
#
_entry.id   AF-A0A229RPT0-F1
#
_cell.length_a   1.000
_cell.length_b   1.000
_cell.length_c   1.000
_cell.angle_alpha   90.00
_cell.angle_beta   90.00
_cell.angle_gamma   90.00
#
_symmetry.space_group_name_H-M   'P 1'
#
loop_
_entity.id
_entity.type
_entity.pdbx_description
1 polymer ?
#
loop_
_entity_poly.entity_id
_entity_poly.type
_entity_poly.pdbx_seq_one_letter_code
_entity_poly.pdbx_strand_id
1 'polypeptide(L)'
;MLEALAALSVDASSPDGAVSVSVNTDGVMTRLRVGDSAARMSPAEIADAVMRTYQEAQQGSAKRSAELMAPIGNAGYITDRLRWRLGFTPSYQDTGETASPVPPASRRAPADTENVVLKDRSEEPAGPDLDEQPAPAESDDQYYEQGLRYNPSW
;
A
#
# COMPACT_ATOMS: atom_id res chain seq x y z
N MET A 1 -5.45 -15.13 -24.83
CA MET A 1 -4.09 -14.60 -24.55
C MET A 1 -4.11 -13.61 -23.39
N LEU A 2 -4.97 -12.58 -23.41
CA LEU A 2 -5.15 -11.64 -22.29
C LEU A 2 -5.52 -12.32 -20.95
N GLU A 3 -6.44 -13.30 -20.98
CA GLU A 3 -6.80 -14.11 -19.79
C GLU A 3 -5.61 -14.86 -19.18
N ALA A 4 -4.64 -15.29 -20.01
CA ALA A 4 -3.46 -16.02 -19.53
C ALA A 4 -2.42 -15.10 -18.86
N LEU A 5 -2.43 -13.79 -19.18
CA LEU A 5 -1.65 -12.79 -18.44
C LEU A 5 -2.30 -12.46 -17.10
N ALA A 6 -3.63 -12.34 -17.06
CA ALA A 6 -4.37 -12.04 -15.83
C ALA A 6 -4.20 -13.12 -14.75
N ALA A 7 -4.07 -14.38 -15.14
CA ALA A 7 -3.80 -15.50 -14.24
C ALA A 7 -2.31 -15.67 -13.86
N LEU A 8 -1.41 -14.89 -14.48
CA LEU A 8 0.03 -15.05 -14.28
C LEU A 8 0.48 -14.27 -13.04
N SER A 9 0.97 -15.00 -12.04
CA SER A 9 1.63 -14.44 -10.87
C SER A 9 3.14 -14.66 -10.92
N VAL A 10 3.88 -13.76 -10.28
CA VAL A 10 5.29 -13.92 -9.96
C VAL A 10 5.42 -14.05 -8.46
N ASP A 11 6.10 -15.11 -8.03
CA ASP A 11 6.40 -15.39 -6.64
C ASP A 11 7.84 -14.97 -6.31
N ALA A 12 8.04 -14.34 -5.17
CA ALA A 12 9.34 -14.10 -4.56
C ALA A 12 9.33 -14.55 -3.11
N SER A 13 10.49 -14.90 -2.57
CA SER A 13 10.64 -15.30 -1.17
C SER A 13 11.92 -14.75 -0.59
N SER A 14 11.88 -14.35 0.67
CA SER A 14 13.06 -13.94 1.40
C SER A 14 14.04 -15.12 1.52
N PRO A 15 15.37 -14.87 1.57
CA PRO A 15 16.38 -15.94 1.56
C PRO A 15 16.27 -16.94 2.73
N ASP A 16 15.73 -16.49 3.86
CA ASP A 16 15.49 -17.25 5.07
C ASP A 16 14.10 -17.94 5.12
N GLY A 17 13.29 -17.76 4.08
CA GLY A 17 11.93 -18.29 3.99
C GLY A 17 10.95 -17.64 4.97
N ALA A 18 11.32 -16.55 5.64
CA ALA A 18 10.44 -15.85 6.57
C ALA A 18 9.22 -15.23 5.87
N VAL A 19 9.37 -14.80 4.62
CA VAL A 19 8.30 -14.14 3.87
C VAL A 19 8.28 -14.67 2.43
N SER A 20 7.08 -14.92 1.91
CA SER A 20 6.84 -15.17 0.49
C SER A 20 5.71 -14.27 -0.01
N VAL A 21 5.89 -13.67 -1.19
CA VAL A 21 4.93 -12.75 -1.81
C VAL A 21 4.64 -13.21 -3.22
N SER A 22 3.36 -13.18 -3.62
CA SER A 22 2.94 -13.34 -5.01
C SER A 22 2.35 -12.03 -5.52
N VAL A 23 2.79 -11.58 -6.69
CA VAL A 23 2.26 -10.40 -7.38
C VAL A 23 1.70 -10.77 -8.74
N ASN A 24 0.68 -10.08 -9.21
CA ASN A 24 0.18 -10.25 -10.58
C ASN A 24 1.08 -9.53 -11.61
N THR A 25 0.74 -9.62 -12.90
CA THR A 25 1.43 -8.91 -14.00
C THR A 25 1.38 -7.39 -13.89
N ASP A 26 0.43 -6.82 -13.15
CA ASP A 26 0.35 -5.38 -12.88
C ASP A 26 1.23 -4.94 -11.70
N GLY A 27 1.83 -5.90 -10.99
CA GLY A 27 2.70 -5.65 -9.84
C GLY A 27 1.92 -5.46 -8.53
N VAL A 28 0.63 -5.80 -8.52
CA VAL A 28 -0.23 -5.80 -7.33
C VAL A 28 -0.03 -7.11 -6.57
N MET A 29 0.21 -7.02 -5.26
CA MET A 29 0.28 -8.19 -4.39
C MET A 29 -1.06 -8.91 -4.29
N THR A 30 -1.05 -10.19 -4.60
CA THR A 30 -2.24 -11.08 -4.56
C THR A 30 -2.16 -12.09 -3.42
N ARG A 31 -0.96 -12.30 -2.87
CA ARG A 31 -0.73 -13.20 -1.74
C ARG A 31 0.48 -12.76 -0.93
N LEU A 32 0.35 -12.85 0.38
CA LEU A 32 1.45 -12.76 1.35
C LEU A 32 1.40 -14.01 2.23
N ARG A 33 2.57 -14.62 2.46
CA ARG A 33 2.76 -15.68 3.44
C ARG A 33 3.92 -15.33 4.34
N VAL A 34 3.73 -15.56 5.63
CA VAL A 34 4.75 -15.42 6.66
C VAL A 34 5.06 -16.83 7.15
N GLY A 35 6.32 -17.25 7.04
CA GLY A 35 6.80 -18.57 7.42
C GLY A 35 7.28 -18.63 8.87
N ASP A 36 7.59 -19.84 9.35
CA ASP A 36 8.00 -20.08 10.74
C ASP A 36 9.27 -19.32 11.15
N SER A 37 10.18 -19.03 10.21
CA SER A 37 11.39 -18.24 10.45
C SER A 37 11.08 -16.85 11.01
N ALA A 38 9.91 -16.28 10.65
CA ALA A 38 9.48 -14.97 11.13
C ALA A 38 9.16 -14.95 12.64
N ALA A 39 8.91 -16.10 13.27
CA ALA A 39 8.63 -16.18 14.71
C ALA A 39 9.81 -15.71 15.58
N ARG A 40 11.01 -15.62 15.01
CA ARG A 40 12.23 -15.13 15.67
C ARG A 40 12.55 -13.67 15.35
N MET A 41 11.75 -13.04 14.48
CA MET A 41 11.95 -11.67 14.02
C MET A 41 11.06 -10.71 14.82
N SER A 42 11.55 -9.50 15.02
CA SER A 42 10.71 -8.40 15.49
C SER A 42 9.70 -7.98 14.41
N PRO A 43 8.59 -7.32 14.79
CA PRO A 43 7.63 -6.81 13.82
C PRO A 43 8.23 -5.88 12.75
N ALA A 44 9.23 -5.08 13.13
CA ALA A 44 9.95 -4.20 12.21
C ALA A 44 10.74 -5.00 11.16
N GLU A 45 11.49 -6.02 11.61
CA GLU A 45 12.24 -6.89 10.69
C GLU A 45 11.32 -7.65 9.72
N ILE A 46 10.13 -8.06 10.18
CA ILE A 46 9.13 -8.70 9.31
C ILE A 46 8.64 -7.70 8.25
N ALA A 47 8.31 -6.47 8.65
CA ALA A 47 7.86 -5.44 7.72
C ALA A 47 8.92 -5.16 6.64
N ASP A 48 10.19 -5.00 7.03
CA ASP A 48 11.29 -4.77 6.08
C ASP A 48 11.49 -5.98 5.16
N ALA A 49 11.39 -7.20 5.68
CA ALA A 49 11.47 -8.41 4.87
C ALA A 49 10.32 -8.50 3.85
N VAL A 50 9.09 -8.11 4.24
CA VAL A 50 7.95 -8.02 3.31
C VAL A 50 8.21 -7.00 2.23
N MET A 51 8.65 -5.80 2.59
CA MET A 51 8.86 -4.71 1.63
C MET A 51 9.96 -5.05 0.63
N ARG A 52 11.09 -5.61 1.09
CA ARG A 52 12.17 -6.08 0.20
C ARG A 52 11.69 -7.18 -0.75
N THR A 53 11.03 -8.22 -0.22
CA THR A 53 10.55 -9.37 -1.02
C THR A 53 9.50 -8.92 -2.03
N TYR A 54 8.65 -7.95 -1.68
CA TYR A 54 7.67 -7.38 -2.60
C TYR A 54 8.31 -6.62 -3.75
N GLN A 55 9.35 -5.81 -3.50
CA GLN A 55 10.08 -5.10 -4.56
C GLN A 55 10.71 -6.08 -5.56
N GLU A 56 11.31 -7.17 -5.07
CA GLU A 56 11.86 -8.23 -5.92
C GLU A 56 10.77 -8.88 -6.79
N ALA A 57 9.61 -9.17 -6.20
CA ALA A 57 8.46 -9.69 -6.94
C ALA A 57 7.97 -8.71 -8.01
N GLN A 58 7.90 -7.41 -7.69
CA GLN A 58 7.48 -6.37 -8.64
C GLN A 58 8.44 -6.23 -9.82
N GLN A 59 9.76 -6.26 -9.56
CA GLN A 59 10.77 -6.25 -10.62
C GLN A 59 10.69 -7.51 -11.49
N GLY A 60 10.50 -8.67 -10.87
CA GLY A 60 10.27 -9.94 -11.58
C GLY A 60 9.03 -9.89 -12.47
N SER A 61 7.93 -9.30 -11.98
CA SER A 61 6.70 -9.07 -12.74
C SER A 61 6.91 -8.11 -13.91
N ALA A 62 7.64 -7.01 -13.70
CA ALA A 62 8.04 -6.07 -14.77
C ALA A 62 8.81 -6.78 -15.89
N LYS A 63 9.84 -7.54 -15.52
CA LYS A 63 10.68 -8.28 -16.47
C LYS A 63 9.87 -9.32 -17.25
N ARG A 64 9.10 -10.16 -16.55
CA ARG A 64 8.30 -11.23 -17.19
C ARG A 64 7.23 -10.67 -18.13
N SER A 65 6.61 -9.56 -17.73
CA SER A 65 5.65 -8.86 -18.60
C SER A 65 6.35 -8.33 -19.87
N ALA A 66 7.58 -7.84 -19.76
CA ALA A 66 8.34 -7.31 -20.90
C ALA A 66 8.72 -8.42 -21.88
N GLU A 67 9.16 -9.57 -21.35
CA GLU A 67 9.45 -10.77 -22.13
C GLU A 67 8.21 -11.26 -22.92
N LEU A 68 7.03 -11.24 -22.29
CA LEU A 68 5.77 -11.64 -22.94
C LEU A 68 5.32 -10.67 -24.03
N MET A 69 5.62 -9.37 -23.88
CA MET A 69 5.25 -8.33 -24.84
C MET A 69 6.26 -8.19 -25.99
N ALA A 70 7.50 -8.67 -25.82
CA ALA A 70 8.57 -8.55 -26.81
C ALA A 70 8.20 -9.02 -28.25
N PRO A 71 7.45 -10.13 -28.45
CA PRO A 71 7.08 -10.59 -29.79
C PRO A 71 6.03 -9.72 -30.50
N ILE A 72 5.24 -8.93 -29.75
CA ILE A 72 4.12 -8.13 -30.26
C ILE A 72 4.62 -6.76 -30.77
N GLY A 73 5.88 -6.43 -30.51
CA GLY A 73 6.48 -5.13 -30.84
C GLY A 73 6.01 -4.02 -29.89
N ASN A 74 6.58 -2.83 -30.06
CA ASN A 74 6.43 -1.66 -29.18
C ASN A 74 5.03 -1.00 -29.31
N ALA A 75 3.97 -1.78 -29.15
CA ALA A 75 2.59 -1.36 -29.32
C ALA A 75 2.10 -0.63 -28.06
N GLY A 76 2.31 0.69 -28.05
CA GLY A 76 1.54 1.66 -27.24
C GLY A 76 1.74 1.64 -25.72
N TYR A 77 0.77 2.25 -25.02
CA TYR A 77 0.74 2.59 -23.58
C TYR A 77 1.23 1.48 -22.64
N ILE A 78 1.00 0.21 -22.97
CA ILE A 78 1.43 -0.94 -22.16
C ILE A 78 2.95 -1.05 -22.12
N THR A 79 3.65 -0.83 -23.25
CA THR A 79 5.12 -0.88 -23.31
C THR A 79 5.75 0.30 -22.58
N ASP A 80 5.13 1.49 -22.63
CA ASP A 80 5.56 2.66 -21.87
C ASP A 80 5.39 2.47 -20.36
N ARG A 81 4.26 1.90 -19.92
CA ARG A 81 4.02 1.57 -18.50
C ARG A 81 5.04 0.56 -17.98
N LEU A 82 5.41 -0.42 -18.80
CA LEU A 82 6.44 -1.39 -18.47
C LEU A 82 7.83 -0.79 -18.36
N ARG A 83 8.20 0.08 -19.31
CA ARG A 83 9.45 0.82 -19.28
C ARG A 83 9.57 1.66 -18.02
N TRP A 84 8.48 2.36 -17.63
CA TRP A 84 8.41 3.10 -16.39
C TRP A 84 8.61 2.21 -15.16
N ARG A 85 7.97 1.04 -15.11
CA ARG A 85 8.12 0.10 -13.99
C ARG A 85 9.51 -0.52 -13.90
N LEU A 86 10.17 -0.79 -15.03
CA LEU A 86 11.54 -1.30 -15.07
C LEU A 86 12.57 -0.28 -14.56
N GLY A 87 12.31 1.02 -14.74
CA GLY A 87 13.16 2.10 -14.23
C GLY A 87 12.85 2.51 -12.78
N PHE A 88 11.72 2.07 -12.23
CA PHE A 88 11.32 2.40 -10.87
C PHE A 88 12.14 1.57 -9.87
N THR A 89 13.13 2.22 -9.25
CA THR A 89 13.83 1.68 -8.09
C THR A 89 13.23 2.32 -6.84
N PRO A 90 12.34 1.63 -6.10
CA PRO A 90 11.85 2.16 -4.84
C PRO A 90 13.02 2.32 -3.88
N SER A 91 13.34 3.55 -3.51
CA SER A 91 14.18 3.81 -2.35
C SER A 91 13.33 3.55 -1.12
N TYR A 92 13.47 2.37 -0.52
CA TYR A 92 13.07 2.23 0.87
C TYR A 92 14.00 3.15 1.66
N GLN A 93 13.46 4.27 2.09
CA GLN A 93 14.09 5.03 3.15
C GLN A 93 13.99 4.10 4.34
N ASP A 94 15.09 3.40 4.63
CA ASP A 94 15.35 2.92 5.98
C ASP A 94 15.31 4.19 6.84
N THR A 95 14.10 4.57 7.28
CA THR A 95 13.92 5.51 8.37
C THR A 95 14.52 4.77 9.55
N GLY A 96 15.83 4.86 9.69
CA GLY A 96 16.62 4.37 10.80
C GLY A 96 16.27 5.14 12.07
N GLU A 97 14.97 5.31 12.32
CA GLU A 97 14.39 5.56 13.61
C GLU A 97 14.65 4.28 14.41
N THR A 98 15.90 4.14 14.84
CA THR A 98 16.22 3.50 16.10
C THR A 98 15.18 4.03 17.07
N ALA A 99 14.16 3.23 17.37
CA ALA A 99 13.20 3.53 18.41
C ALA A 99 14.04 3.88 19.62
N SER A 100 14.11 5.18 19.94
CA SER A 100 14.83 5.62 21.13
C SER A 100 14.22 4.82 22.27
N PRO A 101 15.03 4.18 23.13
CA PRO A 101 14.49 3.36 24.20
C PRO A 101 13.49 4.22 24.95
N VAL A 102 12.22 3.84 24.90
CA VAL A 102 11.17 4.50 25.67
C VAL A 102 11.69 4.47 27.12
N PRO A 103 11.88 5.62 27.78
CA PRO A 103 12.37 5.63 29.15
C PRO A 103 11.45 4.72 29.97
N PRO A 104 11.98 3.89 30.89
CA PRO A 104 11.14 2.99 31.66
C PRO A 104 10.05 3.84 32.30
N ALA A 105 8.80 3.54 31.96
CA ALA A 105 7.65 4.20 32.56
C ALA A 105 7.84 4.09 34.08
N SER A 106 8.13 5.23 34.72
CA SER A 106 8.14 5.32 36.18
C SER A 106 6.87 4.64 36.64
N ARG A 107 7.01 3.57 37.44
CA ARG A 107 5.86 2.90 38.04
C ARG A 107 5.01 3.98 38.69
N ARG A 108 3.90 4.30 38.04
CA ARG A 108 2.88 5.16 38.61
C ARG A 108 2.41 4.40 39.85
N ALA A 109 2.62 4.99 41.03
CA ALA A 109 1.98 4.54 42.25
C ALA A 109 0.47 4.38 41.96
N PRO A 110 -0.23 3.40 42.56
CA PRO A 110 -1.63 3.17 42.26
C PRO A 110 -2.41 4.44 42.58
N ALA A 111 -2.81 5.15 41.52
CA ALA A 111 -3.78 6.22 41.63
C ALA A 111 -5.11 5.54 41.95
N ASP A 112 -5.71 5.98 43.05
CA ASP A 112 -7.08 5.67 43.45
C ASP A 112 -7.98 5.44 42.24
N THR A 113 -8.67 4.31 42.25
CA THR A 113 -9.77 3.99 41.32
C THR A 113 -10.92 4.96 41.58
N GLU A 114 -10.79 6.19 41.08
CA GLU A 114 -11.94 7.04 40.83
C GLU A 114 -12.67 6.49 39.61
N ASN A 115 -13.91 6.07 39.83
CA ASN A 115 -14.79 5.54 38.81
C ASN A 115 -15.01 6.62 37.74
N VAL A 116 -14.26 6.55 36.64
CA VAL A 116 -14.56 7.33 35.44
C VAL A 116 -15.79 6.70 34.79
N VAL A 117 -16.96 7.18 35.18
CA VAL A 117 -18.22 6.88 34.50
C VAL A 117 -18.12 7.48 33.10
N LEU A 118 -18.05 6.62 32.08
CA LEU A 118 -18.18 7.02 30.68
C LEU A 118 -19.54 7.70 30.52
N LYS A 119 -19.53 9.00 30.19
CA LYS A 119 -20.76 9.72 29.89
C LYS A 119 -21.37 9.14 28.61
N ASP A 120 -22.61 8.67 28.74
CA ASP A 120 -23.43 8.23 27.63
C ASP A 120 -23.63 9.40 26.64
N ARG A 121 -23.27 9.18 25.38
CA ARG A 121 -23.28 10.20 24.31
C ARG A 121 -24.50 10.05 23.40
N SER A 122 -25.52 9.29 23.82
CA SER A 122 -26.67 8.96 22.98
C SER A 122 -27.69 10.09 22.86
N GLU A 123 -27.48 11.21 23.57
CA GLU A 123 -28.37 12.37 23.57
C GLU A 123 -27.62 13.68 23.26
N GLU A 124 -26.78 13.69 22.21
CA GLU A 124 -26.34 14.95 21.62
C GLU A 124 -27.51 15.50 20.76
N PRO A 125 -28.06 16.70 21.06
CA PRO A 125 -29.09 17.28 20.21
C PRO A 125 -28.53 17.50 18.82
N ALA A 126 -29.30 17.13 17.79
CA ALA A 126 -28.96 17.35 16.40
C ALA A 126 -28.46 18.80 16.24
N GLY A 127 -27.20 18.94 15.80
CA GLY A 127 -26.64 20.22 15.41
C GLY A 127 -27.53 20.89 14.37
N PRO A 128 -27.52 22.23 14.27
CA PRO A 128 -28.39 22.94 13.35
C PRO A 128 -28.18 22.42 11.93
N ASP A 129 -29.28 22.07 11.26
CA ASP A 129 -29.33 21.68 9.85
C ASP A 129 -28.56 22.72 9.04
N LEU A 130 -27.33 22.38 8.66
CA LEU A 130 -26.70 23.03 7.53
C LEU A 130 -27.47 22.49 6.34
N ASP A 131 -28.36 23.33 5.79
CA ASP A 131 -28.86 23.18 4.43
C ASP A 131 -27.64 23.11 3.50
N GLU A 132 -27.07 21.92 3.34
CA GLU A 132 -26.20 21.55 2.23
C GLU A 132 -27.09 21.57 1.00
N GLN A 133 -27.28 22.77 0.46
CA GLN A 133 -27.75 22.94 -0.89
C GLN A 133 -26.80 22.12 -1.78
N PRO A 134 -27.25 21.04 -2.43
CA PRO A 134 -26.38 20.26 -3.28
C PRO A 134 -25.85 21.20 -4.36
N ALA A 135 -24.52 21.26 -4.50
CA ALA A 135 -23.92 21.92 -5.63
C ALA A 135 -24.60 21.37 -6.90
N PRO A 136 -24.99 22.22 -7.87
CA PRO A 136 -25.60 21.73 -9.09
C PRO A 136 -24.66 20.68 -9.70
N ALA A 137 -25.20 19.50 -10.00
CA ALA A 137 -24.43 18.43 -10.61
C ALA A 137 -23.79 18.98 -11.89
N GLU A 138 -22.46 19.08 -11.90
CA GLU A 138 -21.71 19.42 -13.10
C GLU A 138 -22.04 18.37 -14.15
N SER A 139 -22.45 18.80 -15.35
CA SER A 139 -22.70 17.85 -16.45
C SER A 139 -21.35 17.33 -16.97
N ASP A 140 -21.35 16.10 -17.48
CA ASP A 140 -20.14 15.46 -18.03
C ASP A 140 -19.45 16.37 -19.07
N ASP A 141 -20.23 17.09 -19.88
CA ASP A 141 -19.72 18.05 -20.87
C ASP A 141 -18.92 19.20 -20.22
N GLN A 142 -19.40 19.75 -19.09
CA GLN A 142 -18.68 20.80 -18.35
C GLN A 142 -17.36 20.28 -17.77
N TYR A 143 -17.35 19.02 -17.33
CA TYR A 143 -16.14 18.39 -16.80
C TYR A 143 -15.04 18.26 -17.86
N TYR A 144 -15.39 17.94 -19.11
CA TYR A 144 -14.43 17.80 -20.20
C TYR A 144 -13.96 19.15 -20.79
N GLU A 145 -14.82 20.17 -20.83
CA GLU A 145 -14.43 21.51 -21.30
C GLU A 145 -13.48 22.23 -20.35
N GLN A 146 -13.58 21.96 -19.05
CA GLN A 146 -12.84 22.68 -18.01
C GLN A 146 -11.35 22.26 -17.91
N GLY A 147 -10.95 21.19 -18.61
CA GLY A 147 -9.59 20.67 -18.63
C GLY A 147 -9.16 19.98 -17.33
N LEU A 148 -8.11 19.14 -17.40
CA LEU A 148 -7.59 18.41 -16.25
C LEU A 148 -7.13 19.37 -15.13
N ARG A 149 -7.95 19.54 -14.10
CA ARG A 149 -7.57 20.26 -12.89
C ARG A 149 -6.72 19.35 -12.02
N TYR A 150 -5.41 19.48 -12.15
CA TYR A 150 -4.48 18.92 -11.18
C TYR A 150 -4.57 19.76 -9.91
N ASN A 151 -5.09 19.18 -8.83
CA ASN A 151 -5.02 19.80 -7.51
C ASN A 151 -3.91 19.07 -6.72
N PRO A 152 -2.66 19.56 -6.73
CA PRO A 152 -1.60 18.97 -5.94
C PRO A 152 -1.88 19.27 -4.46
N SER A 153 -2.52 18.32 -3.78
CA SER A 153 -2.62 18.28 -2.33
C SER A 153 -1.76 17.12 -1.83
N TRP A 154 -0.45 17.37 -1.85
CA TRP A 154 0.57 16.74 -1.01
C TRP A 154 1.88 17.52 -1.13
#